data_AF-A0A453P3Y9-F1
#
_entry.id   AF-A0A453P3Y9-F1
#
_cell.length_a   1.000
_cell.length_b   1.000
_cell.length_c   1.000
_cell.angle_alpha   90.00
_cell.angle_beta   90.00
_cell.angle_gamma   90.00
#
_symmetry.space_group_name_H-M   'P 1'
#
loop_
_entity.id
_entity.type
_entity.pdbx_description
1 polymer ?
#
loop_
_entity_poly.entity_id
_entity_poly.type
_entity_poly.pdbx_seq_one_letter_code
_entity_poly.pdbx_strand_id
1 'polypeptide(L)'
;MAIVKSDIGGNITRLENKYSSDPTKYEHLYTMVQEEVEKKTAKGSSSCTNGLLWLTRAMDFLVELFRNLLDHPDWTMSQACTDSYTKTLKKWHGWLASSSFTVAMKLAPNKDKFMEVISGTGDIKADIEKFCTTFYPFLKENHDFLASVGLDDMKAS
;
A
#
# COMPACT_ATOMS: atom_id res chain seq x y z
N MET A 1 7.55 -13.34 -4.61
CA MET A 1 7.05 -11.94 -4.56
C MET A 1 6.68 -11.34 -5.91
N ALA A 2 6.80 -12.06 -7.04
CA ALA A 2 6.42 -11.53 -8.36
C ALA A 2 4.96 -11.04 -8.44
N ILE A 3 4.02 -11.74 -7.77
CA ILE A 3 2.60 -11.38 -7.74
C ILE A 3 2.40 -10.01 -7.06
N VAL A 4 2.96 -9.81 -5.86
CA VAL A 4 2.87 -8.53 -5.13
C VAL A 4 3.51 -7.39 -5.92
N LYS A 5 4.70 -7.64 -6.51
CA LYS A 5 5.38 -6.65 -7.35
C LYS A 5 4.52 -6.26 -8.56
N SER A 6 3.89 -7.25 -9.21
CA SER A 6 3.02 -7.02 -10.37
C SER A 6 1.75 -6.25 -9.99
N ASP A 7 1.17 -6.51 -8.82
CA ASP A 7 -0.03 -5.82 -8.35
C ASP A 7 0.26 -4.34 -8.06
N ILE A 8 1.28 -4.07 -7.25
CA ILE A 8 1.73 -2.70 -6.93
C ILE A 8 2.14 -1.97 -8.21
N GLY A 9 2.96 -2.60 -9.06
CA GLY A 9 3.39 -2.03 -10.34
C GLY A 9 2.22 -1.72 -11.26
N GLY A 10 1.23 -2.60 -11.34
CA GLY A 10 0.02 -2.39 -12.14
C GLY A 10 -0.85 -1.23 -11.64
N ASN A 11 -0.89 -0.97 -10.33
CA ASN A 11 -1.58 0.19 -9.77
C ASN A 11 -0.84 1.49 -10.11
N ILE A 12 0.50 1.51 -9.98
CA ILE A 12 1.34 2.65 -10.34
C ILE A 12 1.21 2.98 -11.84
N THR A 13 1.39 1.99 -12.71
CA THR A 13 1.29 2.17 -14.17
C THR A 13 -0.08 2.72 -14.60
N ARG A 14 -1.17 2.34 -13.92
CA ARG A 14 -2.50 2.92 -14.20
C ARG A 14 -2.55 4.42 -13.94
N LEU A 15 -2.03 4.86 -12.79
CA LEU A 15 -1.98 6.28 -12.42
C LEU A 15 -1.04 7.06 -13.36
N GLU A 16 0.14 6.51 -13.67
CA GLU A 16 1.10 7.13 -14.60
C GLU A 16 0.53 7.28 -16.02
N ASN A 17 -0.17 6.26 -16.53
CA ASN A 17 -0.81 6.32 -17.83
C ASN A 17 -1.91 7.38 -17.88
N LYS A 18 -2.69 7.52 -16.79
CA LYS A 18 -3.72 8.55 -16.69
C LYS A 18 -3.09 9.94 -16.66
N TYR A 19 -2.06 10.15 -15.84
CA TYR A 19 -1.28 11.39 -15.83
C TYR A 19 -0.76 11.75 -17.23
N SER A 20 -0.13 10.78 -17.91
CA SER A 20 0.45 10.97 -19.24
C SER A 20 -0.58 11.31 -20.32
N SER A 21 -1.86 10.97 -20.13
CA SER A 21 -2.92 11.27 -21.09
C SER A 21 -3.30 12.76 -21.13
N ASP A 22 -3.14 13.48 -20.03
CA ASP A 22 -3.33 14.93 -19.91
C ASP A 22 -2.65 15.44 -18.62
N PRO A 23 -1.34 15.76 -18.66
CA PRO A 23 -0.58 16.12 -17.46
C PRO A 23 -1.10 17.37 -16.75
N THR A 24 -1.70 18.30 -17.50
CA THR A 24 -2.26 19.54 -16.93
C THR A 24 -3.53 19.23 -16.14
N LYS A 25 -4.40 18.37 -16.68
CA LYS A 25 -5.65 17.99 -16.02
C LYS A 25 -5.43 17.06 -14.82
N TYR A 26 -4.46 16.16 -14.94
CA TYR A 26 -4.20 15.11 -13.95
C TYR A 26 -2.93 15.35 -13.13
N GLU A 27 -2.54 16.62 -12.93
CA GLU A 27 -1.44 17.03 -12.06
C GLU A 27 -1.60 16.49 -10.62
N HIS A 28 -2.85 16.34 -10.17
CA HIS A 28 -3.18 15.77 -8.85
C HIS A 28 -3.94 14.45 -8.99
N LEU A 29 -3.62 13.47 -8.14
CA LEU A 29 -4.29 12.16 -8.13
C LEU A 29 -5.80 12.26 -7.96
N TYR A 30 -6.27 13.23 -7.16
CA TYR A 30 -7.68 13.37 -6.83
C TYR A 30 -8.54 13.81 -8.01
N THR A 31 -7.99 14.51 -9.01
CA THR A 31 -8.75 14.86 -10.22
C THR A 31 -9.07 13.61 -11.06
N MET A 32 -8.20 12.59 -11.02
CA MET A 32 -8.48 11.29 -11.64
C MET A 32 -9.68 10.61 -10.97
N VAL A 33 -9.74 10.63 -9.63
CA VAL A 33 -10.83 10.02 -8.85
C VAL A 33 -12.15 10.77 -9.05
N GLN A 34 -12.13 12.11 -8.97
CA GLN A 34 -13.31 12.95 -9.18
C GLN A 34 -13.95 12.68 -10.55
N GLU A 35 -13.15 12.63 -11.61
CA GLU A 35 -13.66 12.30 -12.94
C GLU A 35 -14.31 10.92 -12.99
N GLU A 36 -13.69 9.90 -12.38
CA GLU A 36 -14.24 8.55 -12.36
C GLU A 36 -15.51 8.42 -11.51
N VAL A 37 -15.65 9.23 -10.46
CA VAL A 37 -16.87 9.33 -9.67
C VAL A 37 -17.99 9.95 -10.50
N GLU A 38 -17.73 11.08 -11.16
CA GLU A 38 -18.70 11.75 -12.04
C GLU A 38 -19.18 10.83 -13.17
N LYS A 39 -18.25 10.08 -13.78
CA LYS A 39 -18.54 9.12 -14.86
C LYS A 39 -19.07 7.78 -14.36
N LYS A 40 -19.16 7.56 -13.04
CA LYS A 40 -19.58 6.29 -12.41
C LYS A 40 -18.70 5.09 -12.82
N THR A 41 -17.43 5.32 -13.09
CA THR A 41 -16.43 4.30 -13.46
C THR A 41 -15.44 3.97 -12.35
N ALA A 42 -15.51 4.66 -11.20
CA ALA A 42 -14.54 4.54 -10.10
C ALA A 42 -14.40 3.12 -9.53
N LYS A 43 -15.43 2.28 -9.60
CA LYS A 43 -15.40 0.89 -9.09
C LYS A 43 -14.88 -0.14 -10.12
N GLY A 44 -14.51 0.29 -11.31
CA GLY A 44 -13.97 -0.60 -12.35
C GLY A 44 -12.64 -1.23 -11.92
N SER A 45 -12.39 -2.47 -12.31
CA SER A 45 -11.15 -3.18 -11.96
C SER A 45 -9.89 -2.46 -12.47
N SER A 46 -10.00 -1.75 -13.60
CA SER A 46 -8.93 -0.95 -14.21
C SER A 46 -8.95 0.54 -13.84
N SER A 47 -9.83 0.97 -12.93
CA SER A 47 -9.95 2.39 -12.57
C SER A 47 -8.72 2.90 -11.81
N CYS A 48 -8.43 4.19 -11.96
CA CYS A 48 -7.39 4.90 -11.21
C CYS A 48 -7.74 4.97 -9.73
N THR A 49 -9.02 5.15 -9.39
CA THR A 49 -9.54 5.10 -8.02
C THR A 49 -9.18 3.78 -7.35
N ASN A 50 -9.42 2.66 -8.01
CA ASN A 50 -9.08 1.34 -7.48
C ASN A 50 -7.56 1.21 -7.31
N GLY A 51 -6.78 1.71 -8.28
CA GLY A 51 -5.31 1.76 -8.18
C GLY A 51 -4.82 2.56 -6.98
N LEU A 52 -5.34 3.78 -6.77
CA LEU A 52 -4.98 4.65 -5.65
C LEU A 52 -5.35 4.03 -4.30
N LEU A 53 -6.55 3.44 -4.19
CA LEU A 53 -7.03 2.81 -2.97
C LEU A 53 -6.12 1.63 -2.56
N TRP A 54 -5.85 0.70 -3.48
CA TRP A 54 -5.02 -0.47 -3.17
C TRP A 54 -3.56 -0.11 -2.94
N LEU A 55 -3.03 0.88 -3.66
CA LEU A 55 -1.70 1.38 -3.40
C LEU A 55 -1.60 2.02 -2.01
N THR A 56 -2.58 2.84 -1.61
CA THR A 56 -2.63 3.46 -0.27
C THR A 56 -2.64 2.39 0.83
N ARG A 57 -3.50 1.37 0.71
CA ARG A 57 -3.57 0.27 1.69
C ARG A 57 -2.33 -0.61 1.74
N ALA A 58 -1.67 -0.83 0.59
CA ALA A 58 -0.40 -1.53 0.55
C ALA A 58 0.71 -0.72 1.24
N MET A 59 0.65 0.61 1.12
CA MET A 59 1.57 1.50 1.82
C MET A 59 1.30 1.58 3.33
N ASP A 60 0.03 1.51 3.78
CA ASP A 60 -0.27 1.37 5.21
C ASP A 60 0.41 0.14 5.80
N PHE A 61 0.31 -1.00 5.10
CA PHE A 61 0.98 -2.23 5.52
C PHE A 61 2.49 -2.04 5.62
N LEU A 62 3.11 -1.34 4.67
CA LEU A 62 4.55 -1.11 4.67
C LEU A 62 4.98 -0.20 5.83
N VAL A 63 4.24 0.88 6.08
CA VAL A 63 4.48 1.78 7.22
C VAL A 63 4.36 1.03 8.54
N GLU A 64 3.30 0.21 8.71
CA GLU A 64 3.11 -0.57 9.93
C GLU A 64 4.17 -1.67 10.10
N LEU A 65 4.59 -2.32 9.01
CA LEU A 65 5.70 -3.28 9.02
C LEU A 65 6.98 -2.63 9.51
N PHE A 66 7.30 -1.46 8.97
CA PHE A 66 8.49 -0.73 9.35
C PHE A 66 8.46 -0.26 10.81
N ARG A 67 7.32 0.23 11.32
CA ARG A 67 7.15 0.51 12.75
C ARG A 67 7.39 -0.74 13.60
N ASN A 68 6.76 -1.86 13.25
CA ASN A 68 6.94 -3.12 13.95
C ASN A 68 8.40 -3.60 13.96
N LEU A 69 9.16 -3.40 12.87
CA LEU A 69 10.57 -3.76 12.80
C LEU A 69 11.47 -2.89 13.70
N LEU A 70 11.06 -1.65 14.01
CA LEU A 70 11.77 -0.78 14.96
C LEU A 70 11.37 -1.06 16.41
N ASP A 71 10.06 -1.15 16.67
CA ASP A 71 9.49 -1.25 18.02
C ASP A 71 9.66 -2.65 18.63
N HIS A 72 9.78 -3.69 17.79
CA HIS A 72 9.88 -5.08 18.20
C HIS A 72 11.14 -5.75 17.62
N PRO A 73 12.34 -5.37 18.10
CA PRO A 73 13.60 -5.87 17.55
C PRO A 73 13.81 -7.37 17.76
N ASP A 74 13.04 -8.01 18.64
CA ASP A 74 13.05 -9.45 18.93
C ASP A 74 12.11 -10.25 18.02
N TRP A 75 11.18 -9.60 17.31
CA TRP A 75 10.25 -10.30 16.42
C TRP A 75 10.94 -10.90 15.20
N THR A 76 10.37 -12.01 14.72
CA THR A 76 10.65 -12.56 13.40
C THR A 76 9.96 -11.73 12.31
N MET A 77 10.44 -11.83 11.06
CA MET A 77 9.79 -11.19 9.92
C MET A 77 8.33 -11.63 9.76
N SER A 78 8.03 -12.91 10.02
CA SER A 78 6.66 -13.42 9.95
C SER A 78 5.75 -12.80 11.00
N GLN A 79 6.24 -12.56 12.23
CA GLN A 79 5.47 -11.89 13.28
C GLN A 79 5.17 -10.44 12.89
N ALA A 80 6.20 -9.67 12.51
CA ALA A 80 6.05 -8.27 12.09
C ALA A 80 5.09 -8.12 10.90
N CYS A 81 5.23 -8.95 9.87
CA CYS A 81 4.31 -8.94 8.73
C CYS A 81 2.88 -9.35 9.11
N THR A 82 2.71 -10.37 9.97
CA THR A 82 1.36 -10.86 10.34
C THR A 82 0.59 -9.83 11.16
N ASP A 83 1.26 -9.16 12.09
CA ASP A 83 0.65 -8.07 12.86
C ASP A 83 0.26 -6.89 11.94
N SER A 84 1.20 -6.44 11.10
CA SER A 84 0.98 -5.36 10.14
C SER A 84 -0.19 -5.66 9.21
N TYR A 85 -0.27 -6.89 8.67
CA TYR A 85 -1.37 -7.34 7.82
C TYR A 85 -2.71 -7.30 8.55
N THR A 86 -2.72 -7.76 9.81
CA THR A 86 -3.93 -7.82 10.63
C THR A 86 -4.50 -6.43 10.89
N LYS A 87 -3.64 -5.44 11.16
CA LYS A 87 -4.04 -4.04 11.41
C LYS A 87 -4.48 -3.28 10.15
N THR A 88 -3.99 -3.68 8.97
CA THR A 88 -4.15 -2.91 7.73
C THR A 88 -5.01 -3.62 6.68
N LEU A 89 -4.43 -4.60 5.96
CA LEU A 89 -5.01 -5.22 4.77
C LEU A 89 -6.08 -6.28 5.08
N LYS A 90 -6.02 -6.94 6.24
CA LYS A 90 -6.88 -8.10 6.54
C LYS A 90 -8.37 -7.81 6.43
N LYS A 91 -8.83 -6.63 6.87
CA LYS A 91 -10.25 -6.23 6.79
C LYS A 91 -10.76 -6.06 5.35
N TRP A 92 -9.85 -5.84 4.40
CA TRP A 92 -10.16 -5.58 2.99
C TRP A 92 -10.03 -6.81 2.11
N HIS A 93 -9.32 -7.83 2.58
CA HIS A 93 -9.06 -9.07 1.85
C HIS A 93 -10.19 -10.07 2.06
N GLY A 94 -10.69 -10.65 0.96
CA GLY A 94 -11.53 -11.85 0.99
C GLY A 94 -10.72 -13.10 1.36
N TRP A 95 -11.41 -14.23 1.54
CA TRP A 95 -10.82 -15.49 2.00
C TRP A 95 -9.63 -15.96 1.14
N LEU A 96 -9.70 -15.76 -0.18
CA LEU A 96 -8.65 -16.18 -1.12
C LEU A 96 -7.37 -15.34 -0.92
N ALA A 97 -7.50 -14.03 -0.78
CA ALA A 97 -6.38 -13.13 -0.55
C ALA A 97 -5.77 -13.34 0.85
N SER A 98 -6.58 -13.57 1.88
CA SER A 98 -6.10 -13.90 3.23
C SER A 98 -5.36 -15.24 3.30
N SER A 99 -5.85 -16.25 2.57
CA SER A 99 -5.17 -17.55 2.47
C SER A 99 -3.82 -17.43 1.77
N SER A 100 -3.77 -16.62 0.70
CA SER A 100 -2.53 -16.35 -0.03
C SER A 100 -1.47 -15.66 0.85
N PHE A 101 -1.89 -14.72 1.72
CA PHE A 101 -0.99 -14.10 2.69
C PHE A 101 -0.37 -15.12 3.65
N THR A 102 -1.19 -16.04 4.18
CA THR A 102 -0.72 -17.09 5.09
C THR A 102 0.37 -17.97 4.45
N VAL A 103 0.21 -18.30 3.17
CA VAL A 103 1.24 -19.04 2.41
C VAL A 103 2.48 -18.18 2.19
N ALA A 104 2.34 -16.90 1.84
CA ALA A 104 3.46 -15.99 1.65
C ALA A 104 4.32 -15.83 2.91
N MET A 105 3.73 -15.86 4.10
CA MET A 105 4.46 -15.77 5.37
C MET A 105 5.39 -16.96 5.62
N LYS A 106 5.07 -18.15 5.09
CA LYS A 106 5.99 -19.31 5.13
C LYS A 106 7.24 -19.10 4.28
N LEU A 107 7.20 -18.13 3.37
CA LEU A 107 8.29 -17.74 2.46
C LEU A 107 8.89 -16.39 2.85
N ALA A 108 8.53 -15.84 4.02
CA ALA A 108 9.09 -14.58 4.49
C ALA A 108 10.60 -14.73 4.71
N PRO A 109 11.40 -13.72 4.31
CA PRO A 109 12.84 -13.79 4.46
C PRO A 109 13.24 -13.72 5.94
N ASN A 110 14.49 -14.08 6.22
CA ASN A 110 15.11 -13.75 7.50
C ASN A 110 15.12 -12.21 7.69
N LYS A 111 14.75 -11.75 8.88
CA LYS A 111 14.66 -10.32 9.21
C LYS A 111 16.00 -9.61 9.05
N ASP A 112 17.07 -10.18 9.59
CA ASP A 112 18.39 -9.54 9.58
C ASP A 112 18.89 -9.40 8.15
N LYS A 113 18.67 -10.41 7.30
CA LYS A 113 19.00 -10.31 5.88
C LYS A 113 18.16 -9.26 5.15
N PHE A 114 16.89 -9.14 5.49
CA PHE A 114 16.03 -8.09 4.94
C PHE A 114 16.54 -6.70 5.34
N MET A 115 16.84 -6.49 6.62
CA MET A 115 17.37 -5.23 7.15
C MET A 115 18.71 -4.89 6.49
N GLU A 116 19.62 -5.86 6.35
CA GLU A 116 20.91 -5.68 5.65
C GLU A 116 20.71 -5.16 4.22
N VAL A 117 19.77 -5.74 3.46
CA VAL A 117 19.51 -5.35 2.07
C VAL A 117 18.97 -3.93 1.97
N ILE A 118 18.06 -3.53 2.87
CA ILE A 118 17.45 -2.19 2.81
C ILE A 118 18.30 -1.10 3.46
N SER A 119 19.29 -1.46 4.29
CA SER A 119 20.12 -0.48 5.01
C SER A 119 21.06 0.29 4.10
N GLY A 120 21.48 -0.28 2.97
CA GLY A 120 22.48 0.34 2.10
C GLY A 120 23.73 0.74 2.89
N THR A 121 24.08 2.04 2.87
CA THR A 121 25.21 2.60 3.63
C THR A 121 24.78 3.59 4.73
N GLY A 122 23.48 3.70 5.03
CA GLY A 122 22.90 4.70 5.93
C GLY A 122 22.53 4.18 7.31
N ASP A 123 21.94 5.05 8.14
CA ASP A 123 21.28 4.65 9.38
C ASP A 123 19.84 4.24 9.07
N ILE A 124 19.66 2.93 8.84
CA ILE A 124 18.37 2.38 8.46
C ILE A 124 17.27 2.66 9.49
N LYS A 125 17.60 2.77 10.77
CA LYS A 125 16.58 3.00 11.80
C LYS A 125 16.05 4.43 11.70
N ALA A 126 16.96 5.40 11.59
CA ALA A 126 16.61 6.79 11.39
C ALA A 126 15.86 7.02 10.06
N ASP A 127 16.27 6.33 8.99
CA ASP A 127 15.61 6.42 7.69
C ASP A 127 14.19 5.85 7.71
N ILE A 128 14.00 4.70 8.38
CA ILE A 128 12.67 4.11 8.58
C ILE A 128 11.78 5.03 9.41
N GLU A 129 12.29 5.56 10.54
CA GLU A 129 11.53 6.45 11.42
C GLU A 129 11.08 7.71 10.66
N LYS A 130 12.00 8.30 9.90
CA LYS A 130 11.71 9.46 9.06
C LYS A 130 10.66 9.13 8.01
N PHE A 131 10.80 8.02 7.28
CA PHE A 131 9.82 7.58 6.29
C PHE A 131 8.43 7.40 6.91
N CYS A 132 8.32 6.69 8.03
CA CYS A 132 7.04 6.45 8.69
C CYS A 132 6.39 7.74 9.19
N THR A 133 7.18 8.71 9.62
CA THR A 133 6.71 10.01 10.13
C THR A 133 6.25 10.93 9.01
N THR A 134 7.02 11.02 7.92
CA THR A 134 6.74 11.96 6.82
C THR A 134 5.73 11.43 5.82
N PHE A 135 5.65 10.11 5.64
CA PHE A 135 4.80 9.51 4.62
C PHE A 135 3.36 9.26 5.10
N TYR A 136 3.19 8.91 6.38
CA TYR A 136 1.86 8.61 6.94
C TYR A 136 0.82 9.72 6.76
N PRO A 137 1.12 11.03 6.87
CA PRO A 137 0.16 12.09 6.60
C PRO A 137 -0.45 12.03 5.19
N PHE A 138 0.31 11.66 4.17
CA PHE A 138 -0.21 11.51 2.80
C PHE A 138 -1.17 10.33 2.68
N LEU A 139 -0.90 9.21 3.37
CA LEU A 139 -1.82 8.07 3.40
C LEU A 139 -3.13 8.45 4.09
N LYS A 140 -3.04 9.19 5.20
CA LYS A 140 -4.23 9.72 5.87
C LYS A 140 -5.04 10.63 4.96
N GLU A 141 -4.39 11.53 4.22
CA GLU A 141 -5.06 12.41 3.27
C GLU A 141 -5.78 11.62 2.17
N ASN A 142 -5.13 10.59 1.62
CA ASN A 142 -5.75 9.70 0.63
C ASN A 142 -6.99 9.00 1.21
N HIS A 143 -6.92 8.47 2.43
CA HIS A 143 -8.08 7.84 3.08
C HIS A 143 -9.21 8.82 3.34
N ASP A 144 -8.90 10.00 3.91
CA ASP A 144 -9.90 11.04 4.18
C ASP A 144 -10.61 11.46 2.88
N PHE A 145 -9.85 11.63 1.79
CA PHE A 145 -10.40 11.96 0.47
C PHE A 145 -11.27 10.82 -0.08
N LEU A 146 -10.76 9.57 -0.11
CA LEU A 146 -11.51 8.42 -0.61
C LEU A 146 -12.79 8.16 0.20
N ALA A 147 -12.76 8.41 1.51
CA ALA A 147 -13.92 8.33 2.39
C ALA A 147 -14.95 9.42 2.05
N SER A 148 -14.50 10.65 1.77
CA SER A 148 -15.38 11.77 1.40
C SER A 148 -16.21 11.51 0.13
N VAL A 149 -15.74 10.61 -0.76
CA VAL A 149 -16.43 10.18 -1.97
C VAL A 149 -17.02 8.76 -1.88
N GLY A 150 -17.01 8.15 -0.70
CA GLY A 150 -17.64 6.84 -0.44
C GLY A 150 -16.92 5.64 -1.07
N LEU A 151 -15.61 5.73 -1.28
CA LEU A 151 -14.79 4.71 -1.97
C LEU A 151 -13.81 3.99 -1.05
N ASP A 152 -13.57 4.50 0.17
CA ASP A 152 -12.59 3.91 1.10
C ASP A 152 -13.01 2.54 1.68
N ASP A 153 -14.30 2.17 1.60
CA ASP A 153 -14.80 0.88 2.10
C ASP A 153 -14.82 -0.26 1.06
N MET A 154 -14.33 -0.01 -0.16
CA MET A 154 -14.30 -1.04 -1.21
C MET A 154 -13.43 -2.24 -0.78
N LYS A 155 -13.94 -3.46 -0.94
CA LYS A 155 -13.20 -4.70 -0.62
C LYS A 155 -12.63 -5.33 -1.88
N ALA A 156 -11.63 -6.21 -1.70
CA ALA A 156 -11.19 -7.08 -2.78
C ALA A 156 -12.37 -7.98 -3.19
N SER A 157 -12.60 -8.07 -4.50
CA SER A 157 -13.57 -8.97 -5.10
C SER A 157 -13.23 -10.44 -4.81
#